data_AF-A0A2M7JVK1-F1
#
_entry.id   AF-A0A2M7JVK1-F1
#
_cell.length_a   1.000
_cell.length_b   1.000
_cell.length_c   1.000
_cell.angle_alpha   90.00
_cell.angle_beta   90.00
_cell.angle_gamma   90.00
#
_symmetry.space_group_name_H-M   'P 1'
#
loop_
_entity.id
_entity.type
_entity.pdbx_description
1 polymer ?
#
loop_
_entity_poly.entity_id
_entity_poly.type
_entity_poly.pdbx_seq_one_letter_code
_entity_poly.pdbx_strand_id
1 'polypeptide(L)'
;MTDQSGHWRWNVNPTWEHFSSLCQESNEAILAPNDFFKYHHIKACLYFGIGSIESFLNESMRKKLHSEGIEEEKIYKKLRYEGFREKVKKWPSVLAEQSISIPEEVVELINDYGDLRGEVTHPKARNHSIYKLLDNVHVSNMPIIVAEFIVRVLEACRQTFPYWLLGWNYIGMNGDENWPALINNQQFMFSLYSFGFKVPIPLADEMSKWEAQHMSTLRGFQSLSVNLAQLSRCELKDKRFPKKPRLCKEWWDKDHKKSCGVVF
;
A
#
# COMPACT_ATOMS: atom_id res chain seq x y z
N MET A 1 10.47 -11.31 -14.45
CA MET A 1 11.67 -11.69 -15.24
C MET A 1 12.80 -11.97 -14.28
N THR A 2 13.23 -13.22 -14.21
CA THR A 2 14.42 -13.66 -13.48
C THR A 2 15.66 -13.09 -14.16
N ASP A 3 16.54 -12.53 -13.36
CA ASP A 3 17.94 -12.31 -13.71
C ASP A 3 18.61 -13.67 -13.90
N GLN A 4 19.59 -13.77 -14.81
CA GLN A 4 20.38 -14.98 -15.02
C GLN A 4 21.27 -15.36 -13.81
N SER A 5 21.29 -14.55 -12.75
CA SER A 5 22.06 -14.79 -11.51
C SER A 5 21.41 -15.73 -10.49
N GLY A 6 20.21 -16.27 -10.73
CA GLY A 6 19.56 -17.19 -9.77
C GLY A 6 19.17 -16.53 -8.44
N HIS A 7 19.27 -15.21 -8.33
CA HIS A 7 18.77 -14.46 -7.19
C HIS A 7 17.24 -14.34 -7.29
N TRP A 8 16.55 -14.71 -6.21
CA TRP A 8 15.15 -14.36 -6.02
C TRP A 8 15.04 -12.83 -6.06
N ARG A 9 14.56 -12.28 -7.17
CA ARG A 9 14.12 -10.87 -7.20
C ARG A 9 12.86 -10.80 -6.37
N TRP A 10 13.04 -10.50 -5.09
CA TRP A 10 11.98 -9.99 -4.24
C TRP A 10 11.28 -8.87 -4.99
N ASN A 11 9.94 -8.87 -5.04
CA ASN A 11 9.14 -7.91 -5.80
C ASN A 11 9.62 -6.48 -5.46
N VAL A 12 10.29 -5.84 -6.42
CA VAL A 12 11.20 -4.67 -6.25
C VAL A 12 10.45 -3.35 -5.99
N ASN A 13 9.26 -3.40 -5.39
CA ASN A 13 8.49 -2.21 -5.03
C ASN A 13 8.35 -2.12 -3.50
N PRO A 14 9.25 -1.37 -2.83
CA PRO A 14 9.22 -1.22 -1.37
C PRO A 14 7.91 -0.59 -0.87
N THR A 15 7.28 0.28 -1.65
CA THR A 15 6.02 0.93 -1.27
C THR A 15 4.90 -0.10 -1.14
N TRP A 16 4.74 -0.94 -2.15
CA TRP A 16 3.77 -2.04 -2.17
C TRP A 16 4.01 -3.03 -1.05
N GLU A 17 5.27 -3.43 -0.84
CA GLU A 17 5.64 -4.38 0.20
C GLU A 17 5.31 -3.84 1.58
N HIS A 18 5.79 -2.63 1.89
CA HIS A 18 5.51 -1.97 3.15
C HIS A 18 4.02 -1.76 3.35
N PHE A 19 3.27 -1.33 2.33
CA PHE A 19 1.83 -1.16 2.47
C PHE A 19 1.09 -2.49 2.70
N SER A 20 1.50 -3.54 2.00
CA SER A 20 0.92 -4.88 2.13
C SER A 20 1.16 -5.43 3.54
N SER A 21 2.38 -5.29 4.05
CA SER A 21 2.73 -5.67 5.43
C SER A 21 1.97 -4.80 6.45
N LEU A 22 1.81 -3.50 6.21
CA LEU A 22 0.98 -2.64 7.07
C LEU A 22 -0.46 -3.17 7.18
N CYS A 23 -1.07 -3.58 6.06
CA CYS A 23 -2.43 -4.13 6.08
C CYS A 23 -2.52 -5.42 6.91
N GLN A 24 -1.53 -6.30 6.76
CA GLN A 24 -1.44 -7.52 7.55
C GLN A 24 -1.28 -7.20 9.04
N GLU A 25 -0.25 -6.45 9.40
CA GLU A 25 0.08 -6.14 10.80
C GLU A 25 -1.02 -5.35 11.50
N SER A 26 -1.76 -4.51 10.77
CA SER A 26 -2.93 -3.80 11.30
C SER A 26 -4.02 -4.77 11.74
N ASN A 27 -4.30 -5.81 10.95
CA ASN A 27 -5.27 -6.83 11.31
C ASN A 27 -4.76 -7.74 12.44
N GLU A 28 -3.50 -8.19 12.35
CA GLU A 28 -2.89 -9.02 13.41
C GLU A 28 -2.82 -8.29 14.76
N ALA A 29 -2.63 -6.96 14.77
CA ALA A 29 -2.71 -6.16 15.99
C ALA A 29 -4.11 -6.17 16.63
N ILE A 30 -5.17 -6.19 15.81
CA ILE A 30 -6.56 -6.23 16.27
C ILE A 30 -6.91 -7.62 16.82
N LEU A 31 -6.40 -8.67 16.16
CA LEU A 31 -6.68 -10.07 16.50
C LEU A 31 -5.69 -10.66 17.52
N ALA A 32 -4.70 -9.89 17.96
CA ALA A 32 -3.63 -10.36 18.82
C ALA A 32 -4.17 -11.00 20.12
N PRO A 33 -3.65 -12.18 20.52
CA PRO A 33 -4.19 -12.90 21.68
C PRO A 33 -3.77 -12.29 23.03
N ASN A 34 -2.78 -11.40 23.03
CA ASN A 34 -2.32 -10.69 24.22
C ASN A 34 -1.57 -9.41 23.85
N ASP A 35 -1.31 -8.58 24.87
CA ASP A 35 -0.65 -7.30 24.71
C ASP A 35 0.77 -7.39 24.14
N PHE A 36 1.51 -8.47 24.42
CA PHE A 36 2.86 -8.64 23.87
C PHE A 36 2.83 -8.73 22.34
N PHE A 37 1.97 -9.59 21.79
CA PHE A 37 1.78 -9.69 20.34
C PHE A 37 1.15 -8.41 19.77
N LYS A 38 0.16 -7.84 20.45
CA LYS A 38 -0.46 -6.57 20.05
C LYS A 38 0.58 -5.47 19.85
N TYR A 39 1.45 -5.23 20.84
CA TYR A 39 2.49 -4.22 20.74
C TYR A 39 3.56 -4.57 19.69
N HIS A 40 3.85 -5.85 19.47
CA HIS A 40 4.72 -6.27 18.36
C HIS A 40 4.14 -5.80 17.02
N HIS A 41 2.87 -6.10 16.77
CA HIS A 41 2.17 -5.72 15.53
C HIS A 41 1.96 -4.20 15.42
N ILE A 42 1.69 -3.46 16.50
CA ILE A 42 1.63 -1.98 16.47
C ILE A 42 2.99 -1.39 16.05
N LYS A 43 4.09 -1.89 16.61
CA LYS A 43 5.43 -1.44 16.23
C LYS A 43 5.73 -1.74 14.76
N ALA A 44 5.29 -2.90 14.27
CA ALA A 44 5.40 -3.27 12.85
C ALA A 44 4.55 -2.34 11.96
N CYS A 45 3.31 -2.01 12.36
CA CYS A 45 2.46 -1.05 11.67
C CYS A 45 3.16 0.30 11.51
N LEU A 46 3.74 0.84 12.59
CA LEU A 46 4.49 2.10 12.56
C LEU A 46 5.67 2.03 11.60
N TYR A 47 6.43 0.93 11.61
CA TYR A 47 7.55 0.73 10.70
C TYR A 47 7.09 0.69 9.23
N PHE A 48 6.10 -0.14 8.93
CA PHE A 48 5.62 -0.37 7.57
C PHE A 48 4.80 0.80 7.02
N GLY A 49 3.99 1.47 7.83
CA GLY A 49 3.23 2.65 7.41
C GLY A 49 4.13 3.81 7.01
N ILE A 50 5.12 4.14 7.85
CA ILE A 50 6.10 5.18 7.55
C ILE A 50 7.01 4.76 6.39
N GLY A 51 7.44 3.51 6.36
CA GLY A 51 8.23 2.96 5.25
C GLY A 51 7.50 3.04 3.90
N SER A 52 6.19 2.81 3.87
CA SER A 52 5.37 2.92 2.66
C SER A 52 5.32 4.36 2.15
N ILE A 53 5.03 5.34 3.01
CA ILE A 53 5.01 6.77 2.63
C ILE A 53 6.40 7.21 2.16
N GLU A 54 7.45 6.89 2.91
CA GLU A 54 8.80 7.33 2.59
C GLU A 54 9.30 6.72 1.27
N SER A 55 9.07 5.42 1.06
CA SER A 55 9.43 4.77 -0.21
C SER A 55 8.66 5.34 -1.39
N PHE A 56 7.35 5.61 -1.24
CA PHE A 56 6.52 6.22 -2.29
C PHE A 56 7.05 7.59 -2.69
N LEU A 57 7.29 8.45 -1.69
CA LEU A 57 7.80 9.80 -1.90
C LEU A 57 9.20 9.77 -2.51
N ASN A 58 10.08 8.88 -2.03
CA ASN A 58 11.44 8.72 -2.58
C ASN A 58 11.42 8.22 -4.03
N GLU A 59 10.61 7.22 -4.35
CA GLU A 59 10.49 6.69 -5.71
C GLU A 59 9.93 7.76 -6.66
N SER A 60 8.88 8.47 -6.23
CA SER A 60 8.24 9.53 -7.03
C SER A 60 9.20 10.71 -7.26
N MET A 61 9.92 11.14 -6.23
CA MET A 61 10.88 12.25 -6.32
C MET A 61 12.09 11.87 -7.18
N ARG A 62 12.59 10.64 -7.03
CA ARG A 62 13.65 10.08 -7.89
C ARG A 62 13.23 10.11 -9.36
N LYS A 63 12.03 9.64 -9.70
CA LYS A 63 11.49 9.67 -11.08
C LYS A 63 11.42 11.10 -11.63
N LYS A 64 10.89 12.04 -10.84
CA LYS A 64 10.83 13.46 -11.22
C LYS A 64 12.22 14.04 -11.49
N LEU A 65 13.16 13.89 -10.55
CA LEU A 65 14.51 14.44 -10.70
C LEU A 65 15.28 13.80 -11.86
N HIS A 66 15.07 12.50 -12.14
CA HIS A 66 15.61 11.88 -13.35
C HIS A 66 15.03 12.49 -14.62
N SER A 67 13.72 12.76 -14.67
CA SER A 67 13.09 13.41 -15.83
C SER A 67 13.59 14.85 -16.04
N GLU A 68 14.08 15.49 -14.98
CA GLU A 68 14.72 16.82 -15.01
C GLU A 68 16.22 16.75 -15.35
N GLY A 69 16.77 15.55 -15.61
CA GLY A 69 18.17 15.36 -15.97
C GLY A 69 19.16 15.49 -14.80
N ILE A 70 18.69 15.38 -13.55
CA ILE A 70 19.56 15.44 -12.37
C ILE A 70 20.38 14.14 -12.25
N GLU A 71 21.66 14.28 -11.95
CA GLU A 71 22.58 13.15 -11.76
C GLU A 71 22.21 12.30 -10.53
N GLU A 72 22.37 10.98 -10.64
CA GLU A 72 22.00 10.00 -9.61
C GLU A 72 22.60 10.32 -8.23
N GLU A 73 23.87 10.76 -8.16
CA GLU A 73 24.51 11.09 -6.88
C GLU A 73 23.84 12.27 -6.17
N LYS A 74 23.37 13.28 -6.93
CA LYS A 74 22.62 14.43 -6.39
C LYS A 74 21.22 14.00 -5.94
N ILE A 75 20.57 13.13 -6.71
CA ILE A 75 19.29 12.52 -6.33
C ILE A 75 19.45 11.76 -5.02
N TYR A 76 20.43 10.87 -4.93
CA TYR A 76 20.70 10.08 -3.73
C TYR A 76 20.89 10.96 -2.48
N LYS A 77 21.71 12.02 -2.58
CA LYS A 77 21.90 12.97 -1.47
C LYS A 77 20.59 13.65 -1.06
N LYS A 78 19.80 14.13 -2.01
CA LYS A 78 18.50 14.75 -1.71
C LYS A 78 17.54 13.78 -1.01
N LEU A 79 17.44 12.55 -1.51
CA LEU A 79 16.55 11.55 -0.92
C LEU A 79 17.00 11.11 0.49
N ARG A 80 18.31 11.04 0.74
CA ARG A 80 18.88 10.55 2.00
C ARG A 80 18.86 11.57 3.13
N TYR A 81 19.16 12.84 2.83
CA TYR A 81 19.41 13.85 3.86
C TYR A 81 18.21 14.73 4.19
N GLU A 82 17.18 14.75 3.34
CA GLU A 82 15.93 15.44 3.65
C GLU A 82 15.13 14.64 4.68
N GLY A 83 14.69 15.28 5.78
CA GLY A 83 14.00 14.59 6.87
C GLY A 83 12.55 14.20 6.51
N PHE A 84 12.05 13.11 7.08
CA PHE A 84 10.71 12.57 6.77
C PHE A 84 9.58 13.62 6.86
N ARG A 85 9.53 14.40 7.96
CA ARG A 85 8.55 15.48 8.15
C ARG A 85 8.57 16.49 7.00
N GLU A 86 9.75 16.86 6.53
CA GLU A 86 9.92 17.79 5.40
C GLU A 86 9.46 17.16 4.09
N LYS A 87 9.76 15.87 3.87
CA LYS A 87 9.27 15.13 2.69
C LYS A 87 7.74 15.14 2.66
N VAL A 88 7.09 14.72 3.74
CA VAL A 88 5.62 14.64 3.83
C VAL A 88 4.97 16.00 3.59
N LYS A 89 5.55 17.08 4.13
CA LYS A 89 5.00 18.43 4.02
C LYS A 89 5.22 19.07 2.65
N LYS A 90 6.43 18.93 2.09
CA LYS A 90 6.85 19.71 0.90
C LYS A 90 6.75 18.93 -0.40
N TRP A 91 7.18 17.68 -0.40
CA TRP A 91 7.33 16.92 -1.65
C TRP A 91 6.02 16.71 -2.39
N PRO A 92 4.87 16.48 -1.75
CA PRO A 92 3.64 16.32 -2.50
C PRO A 92 3.31 17.50 -3.44
N SER A 93 3.54 18.75 -3.00
CA SER A 93 3.35 19.92 -3.86
C SER A 93 4.43 20.03 -4.95
N VAL A 94 5.68 19.64 -4.63
CA VAL A 94 6.77 19.60 -5.61
C VAL A 94 6.49 18.56 -6.70
N LEU A 95 6.03 17.37 -6.32
CA LEU A 95 5.71 16.26 -7.22
C LEU A 95 4.56 16.61 -8.15
N ALA A 96 3.52 17.26 -7.63
CA ALA A 96 2.34 17.65 -8.39
C ALA A 96 2.55 18.92 -9.23
N GLU A 97 3.66 19.64 -9.06
CA GLU A 97 3.94 20.94 -9.69
C GLU A 97 2.88 22.01 -9.42
N GLN A 98 2.14 21.84 -8.32
CA GLN A 98 1.09 22.74 -7.87
C GLN A 98 0.95 22.62 -6.35
N SER A 99 0.35 23.63 -5.72
CA SER A 99 0.00 23.53 -4.31
C SER A 99 -1.06 22.44 -4.13
N ILE A 100 -0.80 21.51 -3.23
CA ILE A 100 -1.80 20.51 -2.82
C ILE A 100 -2.22 20.75 -1.39
N SER A 101 -3.52 20.59 -1.13
CA SER A 101 -4.07 20.67 0.22
C SER A 101 -4.33 19.26 0.74
N ILE A 102 -3.35 18.67 1.41
CA ILE A 102 -3.58 17.52 2.28
C ILE A 102 -4.12 18.07 3.60
N PRO A 103 -5.20 17.52 4.18
CA PRO A 103 -5.70 17.96 5.49
C PRO A 103 -4.58 17.96 6.53
N GLU A 104 -4.44 19.06 7.28
CA GLU A 104 -3.36 19.20 8.28
C GLU A 104 -3.41 18.06 9.29
N GLU A 105 -4.60 17.65 9.71
CA GLU A 105 -4.84 16.51 10.61
C GLU A 105 -4.20 15.20 10.11
N VAL A 106 -4.22 14.95 8.79
CA VAL A 106 -3.59 13.76 8.18
C VAL A 106 -2.07 13.89 8.23
N VAL A 107 -1.54 15.08 7.95
CA VAL A 107 -0.09 15.35 7.97
C VAL A 107 0.46 15.26 9.39
N GLU A 108 -0.22 15.86 10.36
CA GLU A 108 0.13 15.80 11.79
C GLU A 108 0.13 14.36 12.29
N LEU A 109 -0.92 13.59 11.99
CA LEU A 109 -1.00 12.19 12.41
C LEU A 109 0.09 11.31 11.80
N ILE A 110 0.44 11.52 10.53
CA ILE A 110 1.58 10.83 9.88
C ILE A 110 2.90 11.22 10.55
N ASN A 111 3.09 12.49 10.90
CA ASN A 111 4.29 12.96 11.58
C ASN A 111 4.40 12.38 13.00
N ASP A 112 3.29 12.30 13.73
CA ASP A 112 3.23 11.69 15.06
C ASP A 112 3.56 10.19 15.00
N TYR A 113 3.05 9.46 14.01
CA TYR A 113 3.46 8.08 13.75
C TYR A 113 4.95 7.98 13.38
N GLY A 114 5.48 8.93 12.60
CA GLY A 114 6.89 9.00 12.23
C GLY A 114 7.81 9.19 13.45
N ASP A 115 7.44 10.08 14.35
CA ASP A 115 8.15 10.33 15.59
C ASP A 115 8.09 9.12 16.53
N LEU A 116 6.90 8.52 16.70
CA LEU A 116 6.73 7.33 17.54
C LEU A 116 7.50 6.13 16.98
N ARG A 117 7.51 5.94 15.66
CA ARG A 117 8.38 4.96 14.98
C ARG A 117 9.85 5.22 15.27
N GLY A 118 10.26 6.49 15.28
CA GLY A 118 11.60 6.92 15.66
C GLY A 118 11.96 6.52 17.09
N GLU A 119 11.06 6.74 18.04
CA GLU A 119 11.24 6.37 19.45
C GLU A 119 11.28 4.84 19.65
N VAL A 120 10.47 4.08 18.92
CA VAL A 120 10.51 2.61 18.96
C VAL A 120 11.84 2.06 18.42
N THR A 121 12.39 2.69 17.37
CA THR A 121 13.61 2.21 16.70
C THR A 121 14.88 2.68 17.39
N HIS A 122 14.87 3.92 17.90
CA HIS A 122 15.98 4.60 18.53
C HIS A 122 15.49 5.27 19.82
N PRO A 123 15.30 4.52 20.92
CA PRO A 123 14.71 5.05 22.14
C PRO A 123 15.58 6.16 22.72
N LYS A 124 14.99 7.34 22.87
CA LYS A 124 15.63 8.54 23.44
C LYS A 124 14.99 8.92 24.77
N ALA A 125 13.74 8.53 25.01
CA ALA A 125 13.07 8.77 26.27
C ALA A 125 13.67 7.92 27.39
N ARG A 126 13.96 8.56 28.54
CA ARG A 126 14.47 7.87 29.73
C ARG A 126 13.39 7.08 30.48
N ASN A 127 12.11 7.34 30.22
CA ASN A 127 11.02 6.64 30.87
C ASN A 127 10.49 5.52 29.97
N HIS A 128 10.17 4.36 30.54
CA HIS A 128 9.61 3.21 29.81
C HIS A 128 8.13 3.42 29.40
N SER A 129 7.74 4.66 29.08
CA SER A 129 6.35 5.05 28.81
C SER A 129 5.87 4.72 27.39
N ILE A 130 6.73 4.13 26.55
CA ILE A 130 6.47 3.83 25.14
C ILE A 130 5.17 3.04 24.92
N TYR A 131 4.85 2.08 25.80
CA TYR A 131 3.63 1.29 25.67
C TYR A 131 2.35 2.13 25.79
N LYS A 132 2.35 3.17 26.64
CA LYS A 132 1.22 4.11 26.73
C LYS A 132 1.04 4.93 25.46
N LEU A 133 2.14 5.24 24.76
CA LEU A 133 2.08 5.91 23.46
C LEU A 133 1.58 4.95 22.39
N LEU A 134 2.00 3.69 22.42
CA LEU A 134 1.51 2.64 21.52
C LEU A 134 0.01 2.36 21.72
N ASP A 135 -0.52 2.47 22.93
CA ASP A 135 -1.95 2.31 23.22
C ASP A 135 -2.82 3.36 22.52
N ASN A 136 -2.27 4.55 22.22
CA ASN A 136 -2.98 5.61 21.50
C ASN A 136 -2.93 5.44 19.98
N VAL A 137 -2.23 4.42 19.46
CA VAL A 137 -2.16 4.17 18.02
C VAL A 137 -3.42 3.46 17.53
N HIS A 138 -4.20 4.15 16.72
CA HIS A 138 -5.37 3.58 16.03
C HIS A 138 -4.95 2.71 14.85
N VAL A 139 -4.53 1.47 15.13
CA VAL A 139 -4.03 0.52 14.10
C VAL A 139 -5.01 0.27 12.96
N SER A 140 -6.32 0.27 13.22
CA SER A 140 -7.36 0.09 12.18
C SER A 140 -7.37 1.21 11.15
N ASN A 141 -6.96 2.42 11.56
CA ASN A 141 -7.04 3.61 10.71
C ASN A 141 -5.73 3.85 9.95
N MET A 142 -4.61 3.27 10.41
CA MET A 142 -3.30 3.52 9.82
C MET A 142 -3.20 3.14 8.33
N PRO A 143 -3.68 1.96 7.86
CA PRO A 143 -3.70 1.66 6.43
C PRO A 143 -4.52 2.67 5.61
N ILE A 144 -5.65 3.13 6.16
CA ILE A 144 -6.54 4.10 5.51
C ILE A 144 -5.82 5.44 5.35
N ILE A 145 -5.22 5.96 6.43
CA ILE A 145 -4.50 7.24 6.43
C ILE A 145 -3.33 7.22 5.45
N VAL A 146 -2.53 6.14 5.47
CA VAL A 146 -1.41 5.95 4.55
C VAL A 146 -1.89 5.89 3.10
N ALA A 147 -2.95 5.13 2.83
CA ALA A 147 -3.52 5.03 1.49
C ALA A 147 -4.08 6.37 1.01
N GLU A 148 -4.85 7.08 1.84
CA GLU A 148 -5.40 8.39 1.50
C GLU A 148 -4.31 9.41 1.21
N PHE A 149 -3.23 9.42 1.99
CA PHE A 149 -2.07 10.28 1.70
C PHE A 149 -1.51 9.99 0.30
N ILE A 150 -1.20 8.72 0.00
CA ILE A 150 -0.63 8.32 -1.29
C ILE A 150 -1.60 8.65 -2.44
N VAL A 151 -2.89 8.35 -2.29
CA VAL A 151 -3.92 8.61 -3.29
C VAL A 151 -4.06 10.11 -3.56
N ARG A 152 -4.03 10.96 -2.53
CA ARG A 152 -4.10 12.43 -2.72
C ARG A 152 -2.91 12.96 -3.52
N VAL A 153 -1.70 12.42 -3.28
CA VAL A 153 -0.53 12.79 -4.08
C VAL A 153 -0.69 12.31 -5.53
N LEU A 154 -1.14 11.07 -5.75
CA LEU A 154 -1.34 10.52 -7.09
C LEU A 154 -2.42 11.28 -7.87
N GLU A 155 -3.54 11.61 -7.23
CA GLU A 155 -4.62 12.44 -7.79
C GLU A 155 -4.09 13.81 -8.23
N ALA A 156 -3.30 14.48 -7.38
CA ALA A 156 -2.69 15.75 -7.72
C ALA A 156 -1.68 15.66 -8.88
N CYS A 157 -0.97 14.53 -8.99
CA CYS A 157 -0.09 14.20 -10.12
C CYS A 157 -0.85 13.70 -11.36
N ARG A 158 -2.19 13.64 -11.33
CA ARG A 158 -3.05 13.08 -12.40
C ARG A 158 -2.68 11.64 -12.76
N GLN A 159 -2.32 10.84 -11.76
CA GLN A 159 -1.97 9.43 -11.89
C GLN A 159 -3.07 8.54 -11.28
N THR A 160 -3.20 7.34 -11.82
CA THR A 160 -4.06 6.32 -11.23
C THR A 160 -3.39 5.71 -10.00
N PHE A 161 -4.18 5.44 -8.97
CA PHE A 161 -3.69 4.71 -7.81
C PHE A 161 -3.62 3.21 -8.11
N PRO A 162 -2.59 2.50 -7.63
CA PRO A 162 -2.51 1.06 -7.80
C PRO A 162 -3.52 0.33 -6.89
N TYR A 163 -4.08 -0.77 -7.39
CA TYR A 163 -5.14 -1.54 -6.70
C TYR A 163 -4.77 -1.98 -5.28
N TRP A 164 -3.49 -2.24 -5.01
CA TRP A 164 -3.04 -2.75 -3.72
C TRP A 164 -3.23 -1.75 -2.57
N LEU A 165 -3.39 -0.45 -2.87
CA LEU A 165 -3.79 0.55 -1.86
C LEU A 165 -5.17 0.28 -1.25
N LEU A 166 -5.99 -0.53 -1.91
CA LEU A 166 -7.29 -0.98 -1.41
C LEU A 166 -7.16 -2.12 -0.36
N GLY A 167 -5.93 -2.57 -0.05
CA GLY A 167 -5.66 -3.65 0.92
C GLY A 167 -5.79 -5.08 0.36
N TRP A 168 -5.95 -5.21 -0.96
CA TRP A 168 -6.03 -6.49 -1.66
C TRP A 168 -4.71 -6.83 -2.35
N ASN A 169 -4.39 -8.13 -2.43
CA ASN A 169 -3.22 -8.61 -3.18
C ASN A 169 -3.57 -9.82 -4.03
N TYR A 170 -2.87 -9.99 -5.14
CA TYR A 170 -2.90 -11.27 -5.84
C TYR A 170 -2.07 -12.29 -5.08
N ILE A 171 -2.55 -13.53 -4.98
CA ILE A 171 -1.79 -14.68 -4.47
C ILE A 171 -1.59 -15.70 -5.57
N GLY A 172 -0.54 -16.52 -5.49
CA GLY A 172 -0.22 -17.53 -6.50
C GLY A 172 0.99 -17.18 -7.36
N MET A 173 1.95 -16.40 -6.84
CA MET A 173 3.17 -16.08 -7.58
C MET A 173 3.90 -17.37 -7.98
N ASN A 174 4.15 -17.57 -9.28
CA ASN A 174 4.72 -18.81 -9.82
C ASN A 174 3.97 -20.10 -9.42
N GLY A 175 2.67 -20.00 -9.12
CA GLY A 175 1.84 -21.11 -8.68
C GLY A 175 1.91 -21.40 -7.17
N ASP A 176 2.56 -20.56 -6.37
CA ASP A 176 2.56 -20.68 -4.91
C ASP A 176 1.55 -19.71 -4.27
N GLU A 177 0.48 -20.27 -3.71
CA GLU A 177 -0.61 -19.52 -3.05
C GLU A 177 -0.16 -18.83 -1.76
N ASN A 178 1.02 -19.14 -1.23
CA ASN A 178 1.57 -18.47 -0.05
C ASN A 178 2.22 -17.12 -0.37
N TRP A 179 2.58 -16.89 -1.63
CA TRP A 179 3.30 -15.69 -2.03
C TRP A 179 2.39 -14.69 -2.75
N PRO A 180 2.36 -13.43 -2.28
CA PRO A 180 1.66 -12.39 -2.99
C PRO A 180 2.42 -12.00 -4.27
N ALA A 181 1.67 -11.55 -5.28
CA ALA A 181 2.18 -11.12 -6.57
C ALA A 181 1.79 -9.66 -6.83
N LEU A 182 2.77 -8.82 -7.12
CA LEU A 182 2.52 -7.46 -7.60
C LEU A 182 2.13 -7.52 -9.09
N ILE A 183 0.86 -7.26 -9.39
CA ILE A 183 0.31 -7.20 -10.77
C ILE A 183 -0.17 -5.77 -11.06
N ASN A 184 -0.48 -5.44 -12.32
CA ASN A 184 -1.00 -4.14 -12.73
C ASN A 184 -2.53 -4.01 -12.52
N ASN A 185 -3.02 -2.77 -12.65
CA ASN A 185 -4.45 -2.46 -12.56
C ASN A 185 -5.29 -3.06 -13.70
N GLN A 186 -4.67 -3.38 -14.84
CA GLN A 186 -5.38 -4.05 -15.93
C GLN A 186 -5.91 -5.41 -15.48
N GLN A 187 -5.09 -6.22 -14.78
CA GLN A 187 -5.56 -7.49 -14.22
C GLN A 187 -6.61 -7.27 -13.11
N PHE A 188 -6.48 -6.20 -12.33
CA PHE A 188 -7.46 -5.83 -11.30
C PHE A 188 -8.84 -5.53 -11.88
N MET A 189 -8.92 -4.85 -13.03
CA MET A 189 -10.17 -4.69 -13.77
C MET A 189 -10.80 -6.05 -14.16
N PHE A 190 -9.98 -6.97 -14.68
CA PHE A 190 -10.15 -8.45 -14.65
C PHE A 190 -11.01 -8.96 -13.49
N SER A 191 -10.46 -8.83 -12.30
CA SER A 191 -11.04 -9.37 -11.07
C SER A 191 -12.29 -8.61 -10.65
N LEU A 192 -12.36 -7.28 -10.85
CA LEU A 192 -13.57 -6.50 -10.59
C LEU A 192 -14.75 -6.97 -11.45
N TYR A 193 -14.53 -7.21 -12.75
CA TYR A 193 -15.57 -7.76 -13.61
C TYR A 193 -16.05 -9.13 -13.13
N SER A 194 -15.14 -10.01 -12.69
CA SER A 194 -15.51 -11.33 -12.17
C SER A 194 -16.26 -11.27 -10.82
N PHE A 195 -16.07 -10.19 -10.06
CA PHE A 195 -16.89 -9.86 -8.89
C PHE A 195 -18.26 -9.25 -9.22
N GLY A 196 -18.55 -8.97 -10.49
CA GLY A 196 -19.83 -8.41 -10.94
C GLY A 196 -19.85 -6.89 -11.05
N PHE A 197 -18.69 -6.22 -10.97
CA PHE A 197 -18.61 -4.79 -11.23
C PHE A 197 -18.79 -4.51 -12.73
N LYS A 198 -19.40 -3.37 -13.06
CA LYS A 198 -19.59 -2.91 -14.44
C LYS A 198 -18.29 -2.32 -14.98
N VAL A 199 -17.36 -3.19 -15.39
CA VAL A 199 -16.08 -2.84 -16.01
C VAL A 199 -16.13 -3.21 -17.50
N PRO A 200 -15.75 -2.33 -18.44
CA PRO A 200 -15.90 -2.54 -19.88
C PRO A 200 -14.81 -3.45 -20.47
N ILE A 201 -14.85 -4.73 -20.14
CA ILE A 201 -13.85 -5.73 -20.56
C ILE A 201 -14.33 -6.49 -21.80
N PRO A 202 -13.47 -6.78 -22.80
CA PRO A 202 -12.00 -6.59 -22.84
C PRO A 202 -11.55 -5.37 -23.67
N LEU A 203 -12.38 -4.32 -23.79
CA LEU A 203 -12.12 -3.19 -24.68
C LEU A 203 -11.06 -2.26 -24.09
N ALA A 204 -9.80 -2.39 -24.55
CA ALA A 204 -8.63 -1.73 -23.96
C ALA A 204 -8.81 -0.20 -23.75
N ASP A 205 -9.30 0.52 -24.77
CA ASP A 205 -9.52 1.96 -24.66
C ASP A 205 -10.61 2.33 -23.64
N GLU A 206 -11.66 1.51 -23.54
CA GLU A 206 -12.73 1.71 -22.56
C GLU A 206 -12.26 1.37 -21.15
N MET A 207 -11.42 0.35 -21.00
CA MET A 207 -10.78 0.00 -19.73
C MET A 207 -9.89 1.14 -19.24
N SER A 208 -9.07 1.75 -20.11
CA SER A 208 -8.25 2.90 -19.73
C SER A 208 -9.10 4.12 -19.31
N LYS A 209 -10.22 4.38 -19.99
CA LYS A 209 -11.17 5.43 -19.58
C LYS A 209 -11.82 5.11 -18.24
N TRP A 210 -12.22 3.86 -18.02
CA TRP A 210 -12.79 3.41 -16.76
C TRP A 210 -11.78 3.53 -15.61
N GLU A 211 -10.54 3.11 -15.82
CA GLU A 211 -9.46 3.25 -14.83
C GLU A 211 -9.22 4.72 -14.49
N ALA A 212 -9.10 5.59 -15.50
CA ALA A 212 -8.97 7.02 -15.27
C ALA A 212 -10.18 7.62 -14.54
N GLN A 213 -11.40 7.11 -14.75
CA GLN A 213 -12.59 7.61 -14.07
C GLN A 213 -12.70 7.15 -12.60
N HIS A 214 -12.33 5.91 -12.33
CA HIS A 214 -12.60 5.26 -11.03
C HIS A 214 -11.36 5.14 -10.14
N MET A 215 -10.16 5.23 -10.69
CA MET A 215 -8.90 4.99 -9.99
C MET A 215 -7.95 6.20 -9.98
N SER A 216 -8.38 7.41 -10.36
CA SER A 216 -7.53 8.61 -10.38
C SER A 216 -7.84 9.63 -9.27
N THR A 217 -8.89 9.40 -8.47
CA THR A 217 -9.37 10.37 -7.47
C THR A 217 -9.51 9.74 -6.10
N LEU A 218 -9.41 10.54 -5.04
CA LEU A 218 -9.71 10.10 -3.68
C LEU A 218 -11.15 9.57 -3.56
N ARG A 219 -12.11 10.21 -4.24
CA ARG A 219 -13.50 9.75 -4.28
C ARG A 219 -13.61 8.36 -4.92
N GLY A 220 -12.87 8.13 -6.01
CA GLY A 220 -12.78 6.82 -6.66
C GLY A 220 -12.22 5.75 -5.73
N PHE A 221 -11.14 6.07 -5.02
CA PHE A 221 -10.57 5.21 -3.98
C PHE A 221 -11.59 4.87 -2.90
N GLN A 222 -12.22 5.86 -2.28
CA GLN A 222 -13.22 5.65 -1.22
C GLN A 222 -14.39 4.80 -1.71
N SER A 223 -14.89 5.06 -2.93
CA SER A 223 -15.98 4.27 -3.52
C SER A 223 -15.58 2.82 -3.76
N LEU A 224 -14.38 2.55 -4.27
CA LEU A 224 -13.89 1.19 -4.50
C LEU A 224 -13.63 0.47 -3.17
N SER A 225 -13.03 1.14 -2.18
CA SER A 225 -12.80 0.60 -0.84
C SER A 225 -14.10 0.15 -0.18
N VAL A 226 -15.15 0.97 -0.23
CA VAL A 226 -16.47 0.62 0.32
C VAL A 226 -17.07 -0.59 -0.42
N ASN A 227 -17.06 -0.59 -1.75
CA ASN A 227 -17.63 -1.69 -2.53
C ASN A 227 -16.88 -3.01 -2.33
N LEU A 228 -15.54 -2.96 -2.25
CA LEU A 228 -14.72 -4.14 -2.01
C LEU A 228 -14.88 -4.67 -0.58
N ALA A 229 -15.05 -3.81 0.42
CA ALA A 229 -15.29 -4.23 1.80
C ALA A 229 -16.59 -5.03 1.94
N GLN A 230 -17.57 -4.82 1.06
CA GLN A 230 -18.83 -5.59 1.03
C GLN A 230 -18.68 -6.99 0.43
N LEU A 231 -17.56 -7.30 -0.23
CA LEU A 231 -17.34 -8.62 -0.80
C LEU A 231 -17.11 -9.64 0.31
N SER A 232 -17.93 -10.68 0.32
CA SER A 232 -17.79 -11.81 1.26
C SER A 232 -16.64 -12.75 0.90
N ARG A 233 -16.05 -12.62 -0.29
CA ARG A 233 -15.11 -13.60 -0.85
C ARG A 233 -13.96 -12.98 -1.65
N CYS A 234 -12.84 -13.71 -1.75
CA CYS A 234 -11.77 -13.52 -2.73
C CYS A 234 -12.20 -13.92 -4.15
N GLU A 235 -11.38 -13.59 -5.15
CA GLU A 235 -11.58 -14.02 -6.53
C GLU A 235 -11.62 -15.56 -6.59
N LEU A 236 -12.58 -16.06 -7.37
CA LEU A 236 -12.75 -17.50 -7.58
C LEU A 236 -11.55 -18.10 -8.32
N LYS A 237 -11.16 -19.31 -7.93
CA LYS A 237 -10.18 -20.09 -8.72
C LYS A 237 -10.74 -20.44 -10.09
N ASP A 238 -10.03 -20.10 -11.17
CA ASP A 238 -10.39 -20.53 -12.53
C ASP A 238 -9.91 -21.97 -12.75
N LYS A 239 -10.86 -22.92 -12.90
CA LYS A 239 -10.56 -24.34 -13.11
C LYS A 239 -9.73 -24.60 -14.38
N ARG A 240 -9.79 -23.71 -15.38
CA ARG A 240 -9.02 -23.82 -16.64
C ARG A 240 -7.57 -23.36 -16.46
N PHE A 241 -7.32 -22.48 -15.49
CA PHE A 241 -6.01 -21.90 -15.21
C PHE A 241 -5.68 -22.02 -13.72
N PRO A 242 -5.42 -23.24 -13.21
CA PRO A 242 -5.27 -23.50 -11.78
C PRO A 242 -4.09 -22.78 -11.12
N LYS A 243 -3.10 -22.36 -11.92
CA LYS A 243 -1.92 -21.60 -11.45
C LYS A 243 -2.06 -20.08 -11.65
N LYS A 244 -3.20 -19.59 -12.15
CA LYS A 244 -3.43 -18.16 -12.35
C LYS A 244 -3.47 -17.46 -10.99
N PRO A 245 -2.74 -16.35 -10.80
CA PRO A 245 -2.89 -15.55 -9.60
C PRO A 245 -4.33 -15.06 -9.45
N ARG A 246 -4.82 -15.03 -8.22
CA ARG A 246 -6.18 -14.57 -7.90
C ARG A 246 -6.14 -13.46 -6.85
N LEU A 247 -7.02 -12.49 -6.99
CA LEU A 247 -7.12 -11.37 -6.08
C LEU A 247 -7.75 -11.81 -4.75
N CYS A 248 -7.09 -11.52 -3.63
CA CYS A 248 -7.56 -11.94 -2.32
C CYS A 248 -7.39 -10.85 -1.25
N LYS A 249 -8.42 -10.74 -0.40
CA LYS A 249 -8.36 -10.06 0.89
C LYS A 249 -7.72 -11.00 1.90
N GLU A 250 -7.10 -10.47 2.96
CA GLU A 250 -6.48 -11.30 4.01
C GLU A 250 -5.49 -12.33 3.42
N TRP A 251 -4.75 -11.94 2.38
CA TRP A 251 -3.89 -12.82 1.58
C TRP A 251 -2.78 -13.51 2.40
N TRP A 252 -2.49 -13.02 3.61
CA TRP A 252 -1.58 -13.63 4.57
C TRP A 252 -2.19 -14.84 5.29
N ASP A 253 -3.51 -14.88 5.52
CA ASP A 253 -4.20 -15.92 6.28
C ASP A 253 -4.33 -17.22 5.46
N LYS A 254 -3.69 -18.29 5.96
CA LYS A 254 -3.67 -19.61 5.31
C LYS A 254 -5.03 -20.28 5.27
N ASP A 255 -5.84 -20.14 6.30
CA ASP A 255 -7.15 -20.80 6.39
C ASP A 255 -8.19 -20.01 5.59
N HIS A 256 -8.09 -18.68 5.58
CA HIS A 256 -8.81 -17.84 4.62
C HIS A 256 -8.53 -18.27 3.18
N LYS A 257 -7.25 -18.40 2.81
CA LYS A 257 -6.86 -18.80 1.44
C LYS A 257 -7.42 -20.16 1.04
N LYS A 258 -7.48 -21.13 1.95
CA LYS A 258 -7.99 -22.47 1.65
C LYS A 258 -9.51 -22.51 1.48
N SER A 259 -10.24 -21.71 2.24
CA SER A 259 -11.71 -21.76 2.30
C SER A 259 -12.38 -20.74 1.39
N CYS A 260 -11.78 -19.58 1.20
CA CYS A 260 -12.36 -18.44 0.51
C CYS A 260 -12.12 -18.50 -1.01
N GLY A 261 -13.17 -18.29 -1.80
CA GLY A 261 -13.09 -18.27 -3.27
C GLY A 261 -12.91 -19.66 -3.90
N VAL A 262 -13.24 -20.74 -3.18
CA VAL A 262 -13.30 -22.10 -3.72
C VAL A 262 -14.72 -22.38 -4.21
N VAL A 263 -14.85 -22.83 -5.46
CA VAL A 263 -16.12 -23.33 -6.00
C VAL A 263 -16.17 -24.83 -5.68
N PHE A 264 -17.02 -25.22 -4.73
CA PHE A 264 -17.36 -26.64 -4.50
C PHE A 264 -17.99 -27.25 -5.76
#